data_AF-A0A9X2HLW2-F1
#
_entry.id   AF-A0A9X2HLW2-F1
#
_cell.length_a   1.000
_cell.length_b   1.000
_cell.length_c   1.000
_cell.angle_alpha   90.00
_cell.angle_beta   90.00
_cell.angle_gamma   90.00
#
_symmetry.space_group_name_H-M   'P 1'
#
loop_
_entity.id
_entity.type
_entity.pdbx_description
1 polymer ?
#
loop_
_entity_poly.entity_id
_entity_poly.type
_entity_poly.pdbx_seq_one_letter_code
_entity_poly.pdbx_strand_id
1 'polypeptide(L)'
;MLKLVFAMALGAAIPAGQAQEAAVQPSVDSAAERVTLRNLSACLAKSRPRWARQALAKPYLSPDQESLLRDAMSGGDNCLNGGSKLQVSVRSSGMVSGLAEHFLTTELDRVGLKRVSAELVKVTSLNASEDFALCVAARNPKAAQGLAMSEPGSDAERQSAESLAKGIQPCLNPGETSKIDLQSFRALAATALYRGLTSAQGSRG
;
A
#
# COMPACT_ATOMS: atom_id res chain seq x y z
N MET A 1 0.64 38.89 -68.37
CA MET A 1 0.11 37.58 -67.92
C MET A 1 0.96 37.12 -66.74
N LEU A 2 0.51 37.37 -65.50
CA LEU A 2 1.27 37.10 -64.27
C LEU A 2 0.55 35.99 -63.49
N LYS A 3 1.19 34.82 -63.37
CA LYS A 3 0.65 33.65 -62.66
C LYS A 3 1.07 33.72 -61.18
N LEU A 4 0.09 33.85 -60.29
CA LEU A 4 0.22 33.61 -58.85
C LEU A 4 0.18 32.10 -58.59
N VAL A 5 1.19 31.57 -57.90
CA VAL A 5 1.19 30.20 -57.35
C VAL A 5 1.11 30.32 -55.83
N PHE A 6 -0.03 29.91 -55.27
CA PHE A 6 -0.27 29.80 -53.84
C PHE A 6 0.24 28.42 -53.38
N ALA A 7 1.29 28.40 -52.55
CA ALA A 7 1.73 27.19 -51.86
C ALA A 7 1.03 27.10 -50.49
N MET A 8 0.08 26.17 -50.36
CA MET A 8 -0.51 25.79 -49.07
C MET A 8 0.47 24.87 -48.33
N ALA A 9 1.07 25.36 -47.25
CA ALA A 9 1.80 24.53 -46.31
C ALA A 9 0.80 23.89 -45.33
N LEU A 10 0.61 22.57 -45.42
CA LEU A 10 -0.11 21.79 -44.42
C LEU A 10 0.72 21.73 -43.13
N GLY A 11 0.26 22.41 -42.08
CA GLY A 11 0.76 22.23 -40.73
C GLY A 11 0.16 20.99 -40.09
N ALA A 12 0.94 19.92 -39.94
CA ALA A 12 0.56 18.78 -39.10
C ALA A 12 0.79 19.18 -37.62
N ALA A 13 -0.29 19.47 -36.90
CA ALA A 13 -0.26 19.62 -35.46
C ALA A 13 -0.12 18.23 -34.81
N ILE A 14 1.06 17.91 -34.28
CA ILE A 14 1.24 16.77 -33.38
C ILE A 14 0.77 17.26 -32.00
N PRO A 15 -0.32 16.73 -31.41
CA PRO A 15 -0.59 16.98 -30.02
C PRO A 15 0.52 16.30 -29.22
N ALA A 16 1.41 17.10 -28.63
CA ALA A 16 2.30 16.65 -27.58
C ALA A 16 1.43 16.29 -26.36
N GLY A 17 0.87 15.08 -26.38
CA GLY A 17 0.36 14.44 -25.18
C GLY A 17 1.55 14.24 -24.26
N GLN A 18 1.76 15.18 -23.36
CA GLN A 18 2.71 15.00 -22.27
C GLN A 18 2.25 13.74 -21.53
N ALA A 19 3.00 12.66 -21.66
CA ALA A 19 2.80 11.46 -20.88
C ALA A 19 2.91 11.88 -19.42
N GLN A 20 1.75 12.07 -18.78
CA GLN A 20 1.66 12.52 -17.42
C GLN A 20 2.35 11.45 -16.57
N GLU A 21 3.45 11.82 -15.92
CA GLU A 21 4.25 10.90 -15.14
C GLU A 21 3.32 10.22 -14.12
N ALA A 22 3.31 8.89 -14.10
CA ALA A 22 2.39 8.14 -13.26
C ALA A 22 2.65 8.50 -11.79
N ALA A 23 1.58 8.87 -11.07
CA ALA A 23 1.65 9.20 -9.65
C ALA A 23 2.20 8.02 -8.80
N VAL A 24 2.07 6.79 -9.32
CA VAL A 24 2.60 5.57 -8.71
C VAL A 24 3.76 5.05 -9.55
N GLN A 25 4.92 4.96 -8.93
CA GLN A 25 6.13 4.40 -9.53
C GLN A 25 6.14 2.86 -9.39
N PRO A 26 6.84 2.14 -10.28
CA PRO A 26 7.06 0.71 -10.10
C PRO A 26 7.67 0.39 -8.72
N SER A 27 7.40 -0.80 -8.20
CA SER A 27 8.10 -1.25 -7.00
C SER A 27 9.58 -1.43 -7.30
N VAL A 28 10.41 -1.09 -6.31
CA VAL A 28 11.85 -1.32 -6.30
C VAL A 28 12.23 -2.79 -6.09
N ASP A 29 11.34 -3.57 -5.45
CA ASP A 29 11.54 -5.00 -5.23
C ASP A 29 10.81 -5.79 -6.33
N SER A 30 11.34 -6.95 -6.71
CA SER A 30 10.69 -7.83 -7.68
C SER A 30 9.38 -8.41 -7.14
N ALA A 31 8.48 -8.83 -8.05
CA ALA A 31 7.25 -9.50 -7.64
C ALA A 31 7.53 -10.75 -6.78
N ALA A 32 8.54 -11.55 -7.13
CA ALA A 32 8.88 -12.77 -6.39
C ALA A 32 9.37 -12.48 -4.95
N GLU A 33 10.18 -11.44 -4.76
CA GLU A 33 10.61 -11.00 -3.43
C GLU A 33 9.43 -10.53 -2.58
N ARG A 34 8.52 -9.75 -3.19
CA ARG A 34 7.31 -9.25 -2.53
C ARG A 34 6.35 -10.36 -2.13
N VAL A 35 6.17 -11.37 -2.99
CA VAL A 35 5.38 -12.58 -2.67
C VAL A 35 6.01 -13.37 -1.53
N THR A 36 7.34 -13.56 -1.57
CA THR A 36 8.07 -14.26 -0.50
C THR A 36 7.89 -13.55 0.84
N LEU A 37 8.04 -12.22 0.85
CA LEU A 37 7.87 -11.42 2.05
C LEU A 37 6.42 -11.45 2.57
N ARG A 38 5.42 -11.36 1.68
CA ARG A 38 4.00 -11.49 2.04
C ARG A 38 3.72 -12.83 2.73
N ASN A 39 4.25 -13.92 2.17
CA ASN A 39 4.08 -15.27 2.74
C ASN A 39 4.77 -15.42 4.09
N LEU A 40 6.00 -14.89 4.23
CA LEU A 40 6.71 -14.85 5.51
C LEU A 40 5.89 -14.09 6.56
N SER A 41 5.45 -12.87 6.25
CA SER A 41 4.63 -12.07 7.17
C SER A 41 3.33 -12.77 7.55
N ALA A 42 2.64 -13.42 6.60
CA ALA A 42 1.43 -14.16 6.88
C ALA A 42 1.69 -15.35 7.83
N CYS A 43 2.79 -16.07 7.66
CA CYS A 43 3.20 -17.13 8.57
C CYS A 43 3.49 -16.58 9.97
N LEU A 44 4.21 -15.46 10.07
CA LEU A 44 4.52 -14.81 11.36
C LEU A 44 3.24 -14.32 12.05
N ALA A 45 2.33 -13.67 11.33
CA ALA A 45 1.06 -13.21 11.87
C ALA A 45 0.19 -14.37 12.36
N LYS A 46 0.15 -15.48 11.63
CA LYS A 46 -0.55 -16.71 12.04
C LYS A 46 0.08 -17.35 13.28
N SER A 47 1.40 -17.42 13.34
CA SER A 47 2.13 -18.11 14.42
C SER A 47 2.23 -17.26 15.69
N ARG A 48 2.26 -15.93 15.54
CA ARG A 48 2.50 -14.96 16.61
C ARG A 48 1.48 -13.80 16.55
N PRO A 49 0.16 -14.06 16.63
CA PRO A 49 -0.85 -13.05 16.35
C PRO A 49 -0.81 -11.87 17.33
N ARG A 50 -0.50 -12.10 18.62
CA ARG A 50 -0.36 -11.02 19.61
C ARG A 50 0.77 -10.06 19.25
N TRP A 51 1.93 -10.60 18.87
CA TRP A 51 3.08 -9.79 18.43
C TRP A 51 2.75 -9.03 17.15
N ALA A 52 2.12 -9.67 16.16
CA ALA A 52 1.79 -9.00 14.90
C ALA A 52 0.83 -7.82 15.12
N ARG A 53 -0.17 -7.98 15.99
CA ARG A 53 -1.05 -6.87 16.39
C ARG A 53 -0.31 -5.78 17.15
N GLN A 54 0.63 -6.14 18.01
CA GLN A 54 1.47 -5.17 18.74
C GLN A 54 2.33 -4.35 17.76
N ALA A 55 2.95 -5.01 16.78
CA ALA A 55 3.73 -4.32 15.74
C ALA A 55 2.85 -3.37 14.91
N LEU A 56 1.65 -3.81 14.51
CA LEU A 56 0.70 -2.98 13.75
C LEU A 56 0.01 -1.89 14.58
N ALA A 57 0.12 -1.92 15.91
CA ALA A 57 -0.38 -0.87 16.78
C ALA A 57 0.62 0.29 16.96
N LYS A 58 1.89 0.09 16.59
CA LYS A 58 2.91 1.14 16.60
C LYS A 58 2.71 2.10 15.42
N PRO A 59 3.15 3.37 15.53
CA PRO A 59 3.12 4.28 14.40
C PRO A 59 3.89 3.70 13.20
N TYR A 60 3.33 3.82 12.00
CA TYR A 60 3.88 3.26 10.77
C TYR A 60 5.34 3.69 10.56
N LEU A 61 6.23 2.70 10.42
CA LEU A 61 7.69 2.85 10.27
C LEU A 61 8.37 3.68 11.37
N SER A 62 7.79 3.72 12.58
CA SER A 62 8.47 4.27 13.74
C SER A 62 9.64 3.40 14.20
N PRO A 63 10.65 3.96 14.90
CA PRO A 63 11.76 3.19 15.46
C PRO A 63 11.30 2.00 16.33
N ASP A 64 10.23 2.19 17.10
CA ASP A 64 9.59 1.14 17.91
C ASP A 64 9.03 0.00 17.05
N GLN A 65 8.35 0.32 15.95
CA GLN A 65 7.82 -0.68 15.04
C GLN A 65 8.96 -1.45 14.40
N GLU A 66 9.96 -0.74 13.88
CA GLU A 66 11.13 -1.37 13.27
C GLU A 66 11.90 -2.26 14.24
N SER A 67 12.03 -1.86 15.51
CA SER A 67 12.64 -2.69 16.55
C SER A 67 11.87 -4.00 16.73
N LEU A 68 10.55 -3.95 16.88
CA LEU A 68 9.71 -5.15 17.02
C LEU A 68 9.80 -6.08 15.81
N LEU A 69 9.95 -5.53 14.60
CA LEU A 69 10.11 -6.31 13.37
C LEU A 69 11.49 -6.99 13.32
N ARG A 70 12.57 -6.26 13.66
CA ARG A 70 13.92 -6.82 13.73
C ARG A 70 14.02 -7.97 14.74
N ASP A 71 13.45 -7.78 15.92
CA ASP A 71 13.44 -8.80 16.99
C ASP A 71 12.68 -10.06 16.58
N ALA A 72 11.66 -9.93 15.72
CA ALA A 72 10.96 -11.08 15.19
C ALA A 72 11.79 -11.86 14.17
N MET A 73 12.64 -11.17 13.41
CA MET A 73 13.53 -11.79 12.43
C MET A 73 14.78 -12.43 13.07
N SER A 74 15.08 -12.13 14.34
CA SER A 74 16.29 -12.62 15.01
C SER A 74 16.25 -14.08 15.49
N GLY A 75 15.16 -14.84 15.30
CA GLY A 75 15.27 -16.31 15.33
C GLY A 75 14.05 -17.13 15.73
N GLY A 76 14.13 -18.42 15.38
CA GLY A 76 13.39 -19.51 16.01
C GLY A 76 12.03 -19.88 15.42
N ASP A 77 11.55 -19.17 14.40
CA ASP A 77 10.27 -19.48 13.77
C ASP A 77 10.40 -20.50 12.63
N ASN A 78 9.40 -21.38 12.52
CA ASN A 78 9.25 -22.34 11.43
C ASN A 78 8.73 -21.68 10.13
N CYS A 79 8.73 -20.34 10.07
CA CYS A 79 8.28 -19.59 8.90
C CYS A 79 9.36 -19.46 7.83
N LEU A 80 10.63 -19.59 8.22
CA LEU A 80 11.78 -19.62 7.34
C LEU A 80 12.31 -21.06 7.27
N ASN A 81 11.68 -21.91 6.45
CA ASN A 81 12.07 -23.31 6.26
C ASN A 81 13.43 -23.51 5.55
N GLY A 82 14.28 -22.48 5.49
CA GLY A 82 15.59 -22.51 4.83
C GLY A 82 16.72 -22.45 5.85
N GLY A 83 17.50 -23.51 5.97
CA GLY A 83 18.66 -23.57 6.89
C GLY A 83 19.62 -22.39 6.69
N SER A 84 19.94 -21.70 7.79
CA SER A 84 21.09 -20.82 8.12
C SER A 84 21.78 -19.92 7.06
N LYS A 85 21.35 -19.86 5.80
CA LYS A 85 22.03 -19.13 4.71
C LYS A 85 21.15 -18.15 3.94
N LEU A 86 19.88 -18.00 4.31
CA LEU A 86 18.99 -17.05 3.65
C LEU A 86 19.21 -15.63 4.24
N GLN A 87 20.05 -14.83 3.59
CA GLN A 87 20.12 -13.39 3.86
C GLN A 87 18.99 -12.71 3.08
N VAL A 88 17.80 -12.63 3.67
CA VAL A 88 16.70 -11.86 3.09
C VAL A 88 16.83 -10.42 3.55
N SER A 89 17.12 -9.50 2.64
CA SER A 89 16.94 -8.07 2.90
C SER A 89 15.44 -7.78 2.89
N VAL A 90 14.87 -7.61 4.09
CA VAL A 90 13.44 -7.33 4.25
C VAL A 90 13.24 -5.85 4.47
N ARG A 91 12.48 -5.19 3.59
CA ARG A 91 11.99 -3.84 3.86
C ARG A 91 10.89 -3.90 4.91
N SER A 92 11.03 -3.08 5.96
CA SER A 92 10.04 -2.97 7.05
C SER A 92 8.62 -2.70 6.51
N SER A 93 8.47 -1.84 5.51
CA SER A 93 7.16 -1.53 4.90
C SER A 93 6.47 -2.75 4.30
N GLY A 94 7.23 -3.62 3.62
CA GLY A 94 6.69 -4.85 3.07
C GLY A 94 6.32 -5.87 4.15
N MET A 95 7.11 -5.94 5.22
CA MET A 95 6.78 -6.80 6.36
C MET A 95 5.48 -6.34 7.04
N VAL A 96 5.37 -5.05 7.35
CA VAL A 96 4.18 -4.41 7.92
C VAL A 96 2.95 -4.63 7.04
N SER A 97 3.07 -4.42 5.73
CA SER A 97 2.00 -4.70 4.76
C SER A 97 1.53 -6.14 4.88
N GLY A 98 2.44 -7.11 4.81
CA GLY A 98 2.09 -8.51 4.88
C GLY A 98 1.41 -8.91 6.20
N LEU A 99 1.80 -8.29 7.33
CA LEU A 99 1.13 -8.51 8.61
C LEU A 99 -0.31 -7.98 8.59
N ALA A 100 -0.51 -6.77 8.06
CA ALA A 100 -1.84 -6.15 7.94
C ALA A 100 -2.73 -6.95 6.98
N GLU A 101 -2.19 -7.34 5.82
CA GLU A 101 -2.88 -8.16 4.81
C GLU A 101 -3.36 -9.49 5.37
N HIS A 102 -2.59 -10.14 6.24
CA HIS A 102 -3.03 -11.37 6.90
C HIS A 102 -4.33 -11.17 7.69
N PHE A 103 -4.40 -10.12 8.51
CA PHE A 103 -5.61 -9.83 9.29
C PHE A 103 -6.78 -9.36 8.42
N LEU A 104 -6.50 -8.60 7.35
CA LEU A 104 -7.52 -8.23 6.37
C LEU A 104 -8.11 -9.49 5.70
N THR A 105 -7.26 -10.40 5.25
CA THR A 105 -7.68 -11.66 4.60
C THR A 105 -8.57 -12.50 5.51
N THR A 106 -8.27 -12.52 6.81
CA THR A 106 -8.93 -13.43 7.76
C THR A 106 -10.15 -12.82 8.47
N GLU A 107 -10.25 -11.50 8.54
CA GLU A 107 -11.25 -10.84 9.39
C GLU A 107 -12.14 -9.82 8.67
N LEU A 108 -11.72 -9.32 7.50
CA LEU A 108 -12.45 -8.25 6.82
C LEU A 108 -13.87 -8.67 6.42
N ASP A 109 -14.07 -9.90 5.95
CA ASP A 109 -15.39 -10.39 5.54
C ASP A 109 -16.38 -10.44 6.72
N ARG A 110 -15.90 -10.82 7.91
CA ARG A 110 -16.70 -10.87 9.15
C ARG A 110 -17.13 -9.49 9.63
N VAL A 111 -16.31 -8.47 9.37
CA VAL A 111 -16.56 -7.08 9.79
C VAL A 111 -17.32 -6.29 8.72
N GLY A 112 -17.02 -6.57 7.45
CA GLY A 112 -17.54 -5.91 6.25
C GLY A 112 -16.79 -4.62 5.91
N LEU A 113 -16.37 -4.48 4.64
CA LEU A 113 -15.67 -3.28 4.15
C LEU A 113 -16.45 -1.99 4.41
N LYS A 114 -17.78 -2.01 4.30
CA LYS A 114 -18.64 -0.84 4.57
C LYS A 114 -18.43 -0.30 5.99
N ARG A 115 -18.35 -1.19 6.98
CA ARG A 115 -18.13 -0.80 8.38
C ARG A 115 -16.71 -0.28 8.59
N VAL A 116 -15.71 -0.98 8.03
CA VAL A 116 -14.31 -0.53 8.05
C VAL A 116 -14.18 0.87 7.44
N SER A 117 -14.84 1.12 6.31
CA SER A 117 -14.81 2.40 5.60
C SER A 117 -15.37 3.55 6.44
N ALA A 118 -16.46 3.31 7.17
CA ALA A 118 -17.06 4.30 8.05
C ALA A 118 -16.15 4.65 9.26
N GLU A 119 -15.24 3.75 9.63
CA GLU A 119 -14.31 3.95 10.74
C GLU A 119 -13.01 4.64 10.30
N LEU A 120 -12.59 4.50 9.04
CA LEU A 120 -11.34 5.10 8.54
C LEU A 120 -11.25 6.60 8.84
N VAL A 121 -12.34 7.35 8.72
CA VAL A 121 -12.40 8.80 8.99
C VAL A 121 -12.37 9.18 10.47
N LYS A 122 -12.51 8.19 11.36
CA LYS A 122 -12.53 8.37 12.82
C LYS A 122 -11.22 7.94 13.47
N VAL A 123 -10.40 7.16 12.76
CA VAL A 123 -9.10 6.70 13.27
C VAL A 123 -8.18 7.90 13.39
N THR A 124 -7.64 8.12 14.59
CA THR A 124 -6.56 9.08 14.81
C THR A 124 -5.26 8.56 14.17
N SER A 125 -4.66 9.37 13.30
CA SER A 125 -3.35 9.12 12.72
C SER A 125 -2.27 9.20 13.78
N LEU A 126 -1.29 8.28 13.73
CA LEU A 126 -0.16 8.29 14.66
C LEU A 126 1.05 9.05 14.13
N ASN A 127 1.10 9.31 12.82
CA ASN A 127 2.09 10.14 12.14
C ASN A 127 1.57 10.61 10.77
N ALA A 128 2.35 11.43 10.06
CA ALA A 128 1.96 11.99 8.76
C ALA A 128 1.75 10.91 7.66
N SER A 129 2.50 9.80 7.70
CA SER A 129 2.30 8.71 6.73
C SER A 129 0.96 8.01 6.93
N GLU A 130 0.56 7.80 8.19
CA GLU A 130 -0.76 7.27 8.52
C GLU A 130 -1.88 8.24 8.18
N ASP A 131 -1.68 9.54 8.41
CA ASP A 131 -2.67 10.56 8.06
C ASP A 131 -2.99 10.53 6.55
N PHE A 132 -1.95 10.54 5.73
CA PHE A 132 -2.06 10.35 4.29
C PHE A 132 -2.76 9.02 3.93
N ALA A 133 -2.32 7.91 4.54
CA ALA A 133 -2.87 6.58 4.24
C ALA A 133 -4.35 6.46 4.59
N LEU A 134 -4.76 6.98 5.76
CA LEU A 134 -6.15 7.00 6.22
C LEU A 134 -7.01 7.86 5.31
N CYS A 135 -6.53 9.06 4.94
CA CYS A 135 -7.23 9.92 3.99
C CYS A 135 -7.46 9.22 2.65
N VAL A 136 -6.42 8.65 2.06
CA VAL A 136 -6.51 8.00 0.75
C VAL A 136 -7.42 6.77 0.79
N ALA A 137 -7.28 5.91 1.80
CA ALA A 137 -8.13 4.74 1.96
C ALA A 137 -9.60 5.11 2.21
N ALA A 138 -9.88 6.17 2.98
CA ALA A 138 -11.23 6.64 3.24
C ALA A 138 -11.93 7.15 1.96
N ARG A 139 -11.18 7.76 1.04
CA ARG A 139 -11.72 8.28 -0.23
C ARG A 139 -12.07 7.18 -1.22
N ASN A 140 -11.31 6.08 -1.25
CA ASN A 140 -11.60 4.94 -2.13
C ASN A 140 -11.29 3.60 -1.43
N PRO A 141 -12.15 3.16 -0.48
CA PRO A 141 -11.88 1.98 0.33
C PRO A 141 -11.87 0.69 -0.50
N LYS A 142 -12.61 0.65 -1.61
CA LYS A 142 -12.62 -0.50 -2.52
C LYS A 142 -11.29 -0.64 -3.27
N ALA A 143 -10.72 0.45 -3.78
CA ALA A 143 -9.41 0.40 -4.42
C ALA A 143 -8.30 0.13 -3.41
N ALA A 144 -8.38 0.68 -2.19
CA ALA A 144 -7.45 0.34 -1.12
C ALA A 144 -7.50 -1.16 -0.79
N GLN A 145 -8.70 -1.75 -0.70
CA GLN A 145 -8.85 -3.19 -0.47
C GLN A 145 -8.27 -3.98 -1.64
N GLY A 146 -8.61 -3.60 -2.88
CA GLY A 146 -8.07 -4.23 -4.08
C GLY A 146 -6.55 -4.22 -4.10
N LEU A 147 -5.94 -3.09 -3.75
CA LEU A 147 -4.49 -2.96 -3.69
C LEU A 147 -3.89 -3.87 -2.61
N ALA A 148 -4.40 -3.81 -1.37
CA ALA A 148 -3.91 -4.62 -0.26
C ALA A 148 -4.10 -6.13 -0.47
N MET A 149 -5.17 -6.53 -1.18
CA MET A 149 -5.55 -7.95 -1.30
C MET A 149 -5.08 -8.62 -2.60
N SER A 150 -4.72 -7.83 -3.62
CA SER A 150 -4.21 -8.33 -4.91
C SER A 150 -2.90 -9.10 -4.78
N GLU A 151 -2.55 -9.91 -5.77
CA GLU A 151 -1.24 -10.57 -5.82
C GLU A 151 -0.14 -9.55 -6.22
N PRO A 152 1.00 -9.49 -5.50
CA PRO A 152 2.10 -8.61 -5.88
C PRO A 152 2.57 -8.84 -7.33
N GLY A 153 2.67 -7.76 -8.10
CA GLY A 153 3.06 -7.78 -9.52
C GLY A 153 1.91 -8.07 -10.49
N SER A 154 0.70 -8.33 -10.01
CA SER A 154 -0.46 -8.59 -10.87
C SER A 154 -1.05 -7.34 -11.53
N ASP A 155 -1.83 -7.53 -12.59
CA ASP A 155 -2.65 -6.46 -13.19
C ASP A 155 -3.64 -5.85 -12.20
N ALA A 156 -4.25 -6.69 -11.35
CA ALA A 156 -5.18 -6.25 -10.33
C ALA A 156 -4.53 -5.30 -9.32
N GLU A 157 -3.26 -5.52 -8.99
CA GLU A 157 -2.48 -4.62 -8.14
C GLU A 157 -2.31 -3.26 -8.80
N ARG A 158 -1.84 -3.23 -10.06
CA ARG A 158 -1.61 -1.99 -10.82
C ARG A 158 -2.91 -1.19 -10.98
N GLN A 159 -3.99 -1.84 -11.40
CA GLN A 159 -5.28 -1.20 -11.58
C GLN A 159 -5.83 -0.62 -10.27
N SER A 160 -5.66 -1.33 -9.16
CA SER A 160 -6.09 -0.85 -7.84
C SER A 160 -5.27 0.36 -7.40
N ALA A 161 -3.95 0.33 -7.61
CA ALA A 161 -3.07 1.46 -7.31
C ALA A 161 -3.40 2.70 -8.15
N GLU A 162 -3.63 2.54 -9.46
CA GLU A 162 -4.07 3.63 -10.34
C GLU A 162 -5.42 4.19 -9.91
N SER A 163 -6.39 3.33 -9.56
CA SER A 163 -7.69 3.76 -9.08
C SER A 163 -7.60 4.51 -7.75
N LEU A 164 -6.65 4.13 -6.89
CA LEU A 164 -6.42 4.80 -5.61
C LEU A 164 -5.70 6.13 -5.81
N ALA A 165 -4.75 6.20 -6.74
CA ALA A 165 -3.96 7.38 -7.10
C ALA A 165 -4.83 8.57 -7.58
N LYS A 166 -5.96 8.31 -8.24
CA LYS A 166 -6.90 9.36 -8.69
C LYS A 166 -7.45 10.21 -7.54
N GLY A 167 -7.41 9.70 -6.31
CA GLY A 167 -7.96 10.36 -5.13
C GLY A 167 -6.94 11.03 -4.21
N ILE A 168 -5.64 11.06 -4.56
CA ILE A 168 -4.58 11.44 -3.61
C ILE A 168 -4.48 12.94 -3.37
N GLN A 169 -4.80 13.77 -4.37
CA GLN A 169 -4.50 15.21 -4.33
C GLN A 169 -5.07 15.92 -3.09
N PRO A 170 -6.32 15.63 -2.64
CA PRO A 170 -6.87 16.24 -1.42
C PRO A 170 -6.24 15.74 -0.12
N CYS A 171 -5.42 14.69 -0.18
CA CYS A 171 -4.73 14.09 0.97
C CYS A 171 -3.26 14.54 1.08
N LEU A 172 -2.77 15.35 0.15
CA LEU A 172 -1.42 15.92 0.16
C LEU A 172 -1.47 17.33 0.75
N ASN A 173 -0.36 17.79 1.34
CA ASN A 173 -0.28 19.20 1.71
C ASN A 173 -0.17 20.09 0.46
N PRO A 174 -0.62 21.36 0.53
CA PRO A 174 -0.47 22.29 -0.59
C PRO A 174 0.99 22.41 -1.05
N GLY A 175 1.23 22.19 -2.35
CA GLY A 175 2.57 22.26 -2.95
C GLY A 175 3.39 20.97 -2.86
N GLU A 176 2.90 19.94 -2.16
CA GLU A 176 3.55 18.63 -2.18
C GLU A 176 3.23 17.88 -3.47
N THR A 177 4.27 17.26 -4.04
CA THR A 177 4.13 16.20 -5.03
C THR A 177 4.73 14.95 -4.43
N SER A 178 4.02 13.83 -4.50
CA SER A 178 4.53 12.55 -3.99
C SER A 178 4.72 11.59 -5.15
N LYS A 179 5.97 11.17 -5.35
CA LYS A 179 6.28 9.93 -6.06
C LYS A 179 6.24 8.82 -5.03
N ILE A 180 5.22 7.97 -5.12
CA ILE A 180 5.10 6.80 -4.26
C ILE A 180 5.34 5.54 -5.08
N ASP A 181 6.23 4.66 -4.61
CA ASP A 181 6.39 3.37 -5.26
C ASP A 181 5.21 2.45 -4.89
N LEU A 182 4.88 1.52 -5.80
CA LEU A 182 3.73 0.63 -5.67
C LEU A 182 3.72 -0.17 -4.37
N GLN A 183 4.89 -0.61 -3.87
CA GLN A 183 4.96 -1.39 -2.65
C GLN A 183 4.72 -0.53 -1.41
N SER A 184 5.26 0.69 -1.37
CA SER A 184 4.93 1.66 -0.32
C SER A 184 3.45 2.01 -0.33
N PHE A 185 2.84 2.19 -1.52
CA PHE A 185 1.41 2.51 -1.61
C PHE A 185 0.54 1.36 -1.08
N ARG A 186 0.91 0.12 -1.41
CA ARG A 186 0.27 -1.09 -0.87
C ARG A 186 0.38 -1.16 0.65
N ALA A 187 1.58 -0.92 1.20
CA ALA A 187 1.81 -0.96 2.63
C ALA A 187 0.96 0.07 3.40
N LEU A 188 0.85 1.29 2.88
CA LEU A 188 -0.02 2.34 3.44
C LEU A 188 -1.49 1.93 3.36
N ALA A 189 -1.96 1.45 2.21
CA ALA A 189 -3.35 1.02 2.03
C ALA A 189 -3.74 -0.14 2.97
N ALA A 190 -2.88 -1.16 3.07
CA ALA A 190 -3.09 -2.30 3.97
C ALA A 190 -3.11 -1.87 5.44
N THR A 191 -2.17 -1.01 5.85
CA THR A 191 -2.10 -0.51 7.23
C THR A 191 -3.33 0.33 7.59
N ALA A 192 -3.75 1.25 6.71
CA ALA A 192 -4.94 2.07 6.92
C ALA A 192 -6.21 1.21 7.06
N LEU A 193 -6.40 0.23 6.18
CA LEU A 193 -7.54 -0.69 6.26
C LEU A 193 -7.51 -1.52 7.55
N TYR A 194 -6.33 -1.97 8.00
CA TYR A 194 -6.20 -2.70 9.26
C TYR A 194 -6.55 -1.81 10.47
N ARG A 195 -6.17 -0.53 10.45
CA ARG A 195 -6.57 0.43 11.49
C ARG A 195 -8.10 0.62 11.51
N GLY A 196 -8.73 0.78 10.34
CA GLY A 196 -10.19 0.84 10.23
C GLY A 196 -10.87 -0.46 10.70
N LEU A 197 -10.28 -1.62 10.39
CA LEU A 197 -10.76 -2.94 10.82
C LEU A 197 -10.77 -3.07 12.34
N THR A 198 -9.67 -2.69 13.01
CA THR A 198 -9.56 -2.78 14.47
C THR A 198 -10.49 -1.78 15.18
N SER A 199 -10.65 -0.55 14.66
CA SER A 199 -11.66 0.42 15.16
C SER A 199 -13.09 -0.13 15.02
N ALA A 200 -13.40 -0.73 13.87
CA ALA A 200 -14.71 -1.34 13.60
C ALA A 200 -15.03 -2.52 14.53
N GLN A 201 -14.02 -3.23 15.02
CA GLN A 201 -14.21 -4.33 15.97
C GLN A 201 -14.42 -3.81 17.40
N GLY A 202 -13.71 -2.74 17.80
CA GLY A 202 -13.85 -2.12 19.13
C GLY A 202 -15.21 -1.46 19.36
N SER A 203 -15.83 -0.90 18.31
CA SER A 203 -17.16 -0.25 18.37
C SER A 203 -18.36 -1.22 18.47
N ARG A 204 -18.15 -2.49 18.85
CA ARG A 204 -19.21 -3.47 19.10
C ARG A 204 -19.53 -3.65 20.60
N GLY A 205 -18.75 -3.05 21.49
CA GLY A 205 -19.06 -2.97 22.93
C GLY A 205 -19.85 -1.73 23.25
#